data_AF-A0A558BLE5-F1
#
_entry.id   AF-A0A558BLE5-F1
#
_cell.length_a   1.000
_cell.length_b   1.000
_cell.length_c   1.000
_cell.angle_alpha   90.00
_cell.angle_beta   90.00
_cell.angle_gamma   90.00
#
_symmetry.space_group_name_H-M   'P 1'
#
loop_
_entity.id
_entity.type
_entity.pdbx_description
1 polymer ?
#
loop_
_entity_poly.entity_id
_entity_poly.type
_entity_poly.pdbx_seq_one_letter_code
_entity_poly.pdbx_strand_id
1 'polypeptide(L)'
;MKSVFAYLLSALVLLQTFSRELLVVDFTLNQATITARFCVNKARPQLHCDGKCYFAKQLKKQEERESKSAGPLKERLEMLPAAFNPWQPQPVRVAVRVAPRYGRVAVGTYAAPLGALFRPPLGA
;
A
#
# COMPACT_ATOMS: atom_id res chain seq x y z
N MET A 1 38.35 24.44 -6.22
CA MET A 1 37.37 24.16 -7.30
C MET A 1 36.69 22.80 -7.16
N LYS A 2 37.41 21.69 -6.90
CA LYS A 2 36.82 20.34 -6.71
C LYS A 2 35.80 20.25 -5.57
N SER A 3 36.07 20.91 -4.45
CA SER A 3 35.19 20.94 -3.27
C SER A 3 33.90 21.73 -3.51
N VAL A 4 33.97 22.83 -4.27
CA VAL A 4 32.76 23.60 -4.66
C VAL A 4 31.84 22.76 -5.53
N PHE A 5 32.42 22.01 -6.49
CA PHE A 5 31.66 21.05 -7.29
C PHE A 5 31.02 19.96 -6.44
N ALA A 6 31.72 19.43 -5.42
CA ALA A 6 31.15 18.44 -4.52
C ALA A 6 29.96 19.00 -3.72
N TYR A 7 30.08 20.21 -3.16
CA TYR A 7 28.97 20.87 -2.48
C TYR A 7 27.79 21.14 -3.41
N LEU A 8 28.05 21.63 -4.63
CA LEU A 8 27.02 21.90 -5.63
C LEU A 8 26.26 20.63 -6.03
N LEU A 9 26.97 19.52 -6.28
CA LEU A 9 26.35 18.23 -6.57
C LEU A 9 25.54 17.70 -5.39
N SER A 10 26.07 17.80 -4.17
CA SER A 10 25.33 17.38 -2.98
C SER A 10 24.03 18.17 -2.78
N ALA A 11 24.06 19.49 -3.01
CA ALA A 11 22.89 20.35 -2.91
C ALA A 11 21.83 20.00 -3.95
N LEU A 12 22.23 19.68 -5.19
CA LEU A 12 21.31 19.27 -6.25
C LEU A 12 20.58 17.95 -5.91
N VAL A 13 21.30 16.97 -5.36
CA VAL A 13 20.69 15.69 -4.93
C VAL A 13 19.70 15.93 -3.79
N LEU A 14 20.09 16.73 -2.79
CA LEU A 14 19.20 17.09 -1.68
C LEU A 14 17.94 17.80 -2.18
N LEU A 15 18.07 18.74 -3.10
CA LEU A 15 16.95 19.47 -3.67
C LEU A 15 15.96 18.54 -4.38
N GLN A 16 16.45 17.50 -5.05
CA GLN A 16 15.59 16.49 -5.67
C GLN A 16 14.81 15.67 -4.63
N THR A 17 15.44 15.29 -3.51
CA THR A 17 14.78 14.58 -2.40
C THR A 17 13.73 15.43 -1.68
N PHE A 18 14.00 16.72 -1.47
CA PHE A 18 13.09 17.61 -0.74
C PHE A 18 11.92 18.13 -1.57
N SER A 19 11.85 17.85 -2.87
CA SER A 19 10.80 18.34 -3.77
C SER A 19 9.37 17.98 -3.33
N ARG A 20 9.18 16.80 -2.70
CA ARG A 20 7.90 16.35 -2.13
C ARG A 20 7.59 17.04 -0.80
N GLU A 21 8.58 17.14 0.08
CA GLU A 21 8.44 17.77 1.40
C GLU A 21 8.13 19.27 1.28
N LEU A 22 8.79 19.97 0.36
CA LEU A 22 8.52 21.38 0.08
C LEU A 22 7.07 21.62 -0.36
N LEU A 23 6.45 20.65 -1.04
CA LEU A 23 5.05 20.74 -1.47
C LEU A 23 4.08 20.63 -0.28
N VAL A 24 4.41 19.77 0.69
CA VAL A 24 3.65 19.64 1.95
C VAL A 24 3.75 20.94 2.74
N VAL A 25 4.96 21.48 2.89
CA VAL A 25 5.21 22.72 3.64
C VAL A 25 4.52 23.92 3.00
N ASP A 26 4.60 24.07 1.68
CA ASP A 26 3.89 25.15 0.98
C ASP A 26 2.38 25.06 1.15
N PHE A 27 1.82 23.84 1.11
CA PHE A 27 0.40 23.62 1.34
C PHE A 27 -0.04 24.01 2.76
N THR A 28 0.74 23.66 3.78
CA THR A 28 0.39 23.98 5.17
C THR A 28 0.51 25.47 5.48
N LEU A 29 1.53 26.15 4.95
CA LEU A 29 1.71 27.59 5.12
C LEU A 29 0.61 28.39 4.40
N ASN A 30 0.20 27.97 3.20
CA ASN A 30 -0.75 28.69 2.36
C ASN A 30 -2.17 28.08 2.34
N GLN A 31 -2.50 27.21 3.29
CA GLN A 31 -3.73 26.41 3.27
C GLN A 31 -4.99 27.27 3.15
N ALA A 32 -5.06 28.41 3.85
CA ALA A 32 -6.20 29.32 3.82
C ALA A 32 -6.43 29.89 2.40
N THR A 33 -5.37 30.38 1.75
CA THR A 33 -5.41 30.92 0.40
C THR A 33 -5.76 29.85 -0.63
N ILE A 34 -5.22 28.65 -0.45
CA ILE A 34 -5.49 27.50 -1.31
C ILE A 34 -6.96 27.10 -1.22
N THR A 35 -7.50 27.06 -0.01
CA THR A 35 -8.90 26.74 0.23
C THR A 35 -9.81 27.81 -0.39
N ALA A 36 -9.49 29.09 -0.21
CA ALA A 36 -10.27 30.21 -0.73
C ALA A 36 -10.27 30.33 -2.26
N ARG A 37 -9.18 29.96 -2.94
CA ARG A 37 -9.04 30.10 -4.40
C ARG A 37 -9.26 28.79 -5.16
N PHE A 38 -8.62 27.69 -4.74
CA PHE A 38 -8.52 26.46 -5.54
C PHE A 38 -9.40 25.29 -5.09
N CYS A 39 -10.04 25.36 -3.92
CA CYS A 39 -10.93 24.28 -3.47
C CYS A 39 -12.18 24.17 -4.36
N VAL A 40 -12.47 22.98 -4.88
CA VAL A 40 -13.71 22.69 -5.64
C VAL A 40 -14.91 22.39 -4.75
N ASN A 41 -14.67 21.88 -3.54
CA ASN A 41 -15.74 21.46 -2.61
C ASN A 41 -16.18 22.57 -1.63
N LYS A 42 -16.00 23.86 -1.99
CA LYS A 42 -16.38 25.00 -1.13
C LYS A 42 -17.87 24.99 -0.76
N ALA A 43 -18.73 24.52 -1.67
CA ALA A 43 -20.17 24.45 -1.47
C ALA A 43 -20.61 23.27 -0.55
N ARG A 44 -19.68 22.41 -0.11
CA ARG A 44 -19.97 21.22 0.71
C ARG A 44 -19.09 21.20 1.98
N PRO A 45 -19.40 22.03 2.99
CA PRO A 45 -18.59 22.12 4.21
C PRO A 45 -18.57 20.82 5.03
N GLN A 46 -19.61 19.97 4.88
CA GLN A 46 -19.71 18.66 5.55
C GLN A 46 -18.57 17.69 5.20
N LEU A 47 -17.82 17.94 4.11
CA LEU A 47 -16.72 17.09 3.65
C LEU A 47 -15.37 17.43 4.29
N HIS A 48 -15.26 18.52 5.07
CA HIS A 48 -14.01 18.96 5.72
C HIS A 48 -12.79 18.91 4.78
N CYS A 49 -12.97 19.48 3.57
CA CYS A 49 -12.01 19.34 2.49
C CYS A 49 -10.78 20.24 2.68
N ASP A 50 -10.93 21.47 3.17
CA ASP A 50 -9.83 22.36 3.56
C ASP A 50 -8.67 22.46 2.55
N GLY A 51 -8.97 22.46 1.25
CA GLY A 51 -7.98 22.51 0.17
C GLY A 51 -7.30 21.18 -0.18
N LYS A 52 -7.60 20.08 0.53
CA LYS A 52 -7.03 18.73 0.31
C LYS A 52 -7.26 18.20 -1.11
N CYS A 53 -8.36 18.61 -1.77
CA CYS A 53 -8.63 18.24 -3.16
C CYS A 53 -7.58 18.78 -4.15
N TYR A 54 -7.12 20.01 -3.94
CA TYR A 54 -6.07 20.62 -4.74
C TYR A 54 -4.71 19.96 -4.46
N PHE A 55 -4.41 19.75 -3.17
CA PHE A 55 -3.18 19.09 -2.73
C PHE A 55 -3.04 17.69 -3.32
N ALA A 56 -4.10 16.87 -3.23
CA ALA A 56 -4.12 15.53 -3.81
C ALA A 56 -3.88 15.55 -5.33
N LYS A 57 -4.40 16.55 -6.05
CA LYS A 57 -4.15 16.71 -7.50
C LYS A 57 -2.69 17.05 -7.78
N GLN A 58 -2.05 17.83 -6.92
CA GLN A 58 -0.65 18.22 -7.08
C GLN A 58 0.31 17.07 -6.77
N LEU A 59 0.01 16.26 -5.74
CA LEU A 59 0.71 15.01 -5.45
C LEU A 59 0.67 14.04 -6.62
N LYS A 60 -0.51 13.79 -7.19
CA LYS A 60 -0.66 12.91 -8.37
C LYS A 60 0.16 13.40 -9.57
N LYS A 61 0.22 14.71 -9.80
CA LYS A 61 1.06 15.29 -10.87
C LYS A 61 2.56 15.07 -10.62
N GLN A 62 3.02 15.16 -9.38
CA GLN A 62 4.42 14.84 -9.05
C GLN A 62 4.70 13.36 -9.26
N GLU A 63 3.82 12.48 -8.77
CA GLU A 63 3.94 11.03 -8.94
C GLU A 63 3.93 10.61 -10.42
N GLU A 64 3.07 11.20 -11.26
CA GLU A 64 3.05 10.99 -12.71
C GLU A 64 4.31 11.50 -13.42
N ARG A 65 4.91 12.60 -12.94
CA ARG A 65 6.18 13.10 -13.48
C ARG A 65 7.32 12.18 -13.09
N GLU A 66 7.34 11.75 -11.84
CA GLU A 66 8.32 10.81 -11.34
C GLU A 66 8.23 9.46 -12.07
N SER A 67 7.04 8.91 -12.28
CA SER A 67 6.85 7.65 -13.00
C SER A 67 7.22 7.73 -14.48
N LYS A 68 6.95 8.86 -15.15
CA LYS A 68 7.37 9.09 -16.54
C LYS A 68 8.88 9.34 -16.69
N SER A 69 9.53 9.83 -15.62
CA SER A 69 10.98 10.10 -15.58
C SER A 69 11.80 8.96 -14.95
N ALA A 70 11.14 7.93 -14.42
CA ALA A 70 11.79 6.77 -13.84
C ALA A 70 12.46 5.95 -14.95
N GLY A 71 13.70 6.31 -15.28
CA GLY A 71 14.58 5.42 -16.01
C GLY A 71 14.80 4.11 -15.23
N PRO A 72 15.36 3.07 -15.86
CA PRO A 72 15.51 1.72 -15.29
C PRO A 72 16.26 1.66 -13.95
N LEU A 73 16.93 2.76 -13.56
CA LEU A 73 17.61 2.93 -12.28
C LEU A 73 16.65 3.01 -11.07
N LYS A 74 15.49 3.66 -11.20
CA LYS A 74 14.54 3.85 -10.07
C LYS A 74 13.77 2.56 -9.78
N GLU A 75 13.33 1.84 -10.83
CA GLU A 75 12.78 0.49 -10.71
C GLU A 75 13.79 -0.50 -10.12
N ARG A 76 15.07 -0.43 -10.52
CA ARG A 76 16.15 -1.23 -9.91
C ARG A 76 16.32 -0.92 -8.41
N LEU A 77 16.17 0.34 -8.00
CA LEU A 77 16.34 0.78 -6.61
C LEU A 77 15.16 0.36 -5.72
N GLU A 78 13.93 0.42 -6.23
CA GLU A 78 12.76 -0.14 -5.54
C GLU A 78 12.77 -1.68 -5.53
N MET A 79 13.38 -2.30 -6.54
CA MET A 79 13.63 -3.75 -6.59
C MET A 79 14.86 -4.20 -5.81
N LEU A 80 15.59 -3.34 -5.08
CA LEU A 80 16.70 -3.80 -4.22
C LEU A 80 16.11 -4.52 -3.00
N PRO A 81 16.14 -5.87 -2.96
CA PRO A 81 15.58 -6.62 -1.85
C PRO A 81 16.68 -6.76 -0.81
N ALA A 82 16.45 -6.26 0.40
CA ALA A 82 17.09 -6.71 1.65
C ALA A 82 18.64 -6.72 1.74
N ALA A 83 19.40 -6.29 0.72
CA ALA A 83 20.86 -6.31 0.74
C ALA A 83 21.45 -5.28 1.72
N PHE A 84 20.63 -4.32 2.17
CA PHE A 84 20.99 -3.32 3.16
C PHE A 84 20.35 -3.53 4.54
N ASN A 85 19.76 -4.71 4.80
CA ASN A 85 19.27 -5.04 6.12
C ASN A 85 20.26 -5.97 6.84
N PRO A 86 21.03 -5.49 7.85
CA PRO A 86 21.95 -6.34 8.61
C PRO A 86 21.23 -7.36 9.51
N TRP A 87 19.89 -7.31 9.57
CA TRP A 87 19.05 -8.26 10.27
C TRP A 87 18.62 -9.38 9.33
N GLN A 88 19.42 -10.45 9.26
CA GLN A 88 18.96 -11.75 8.76
C GLN A 88 18.17 -12.45 9.88
N PRO A 89 16.84 -12.59 9.79
CA PRO A 89 16.11 -13.38 10.77
C PRO A 89 16.53 -14.85 10.63
N GLN A 90 17.12 -15.41 11.67
CA GLN A 90 17.39 -16.84 11.74
C GLN A 90 16.07 -17.61 11.76
N PRO A 91 15.92 -18.72 10.99
CA PRO A 91 14.71 -19.51 11.03
C PRO A 91 14.59 -20.22 12.38
N VAL A 92 13.76 -19.67 13.28
CA VAL A 92 13.40 -20.33 14.53
C VAL A 92 12.51 -21.54 14.18
N ARG A 93 13.04 -22.75 14.35
CA ARG A 93 12.27 -23.99 14.19
C ARG A 93 11.36 -24.18 15.40
N VAL A 94 10.12 -23.74 15.30
CA VAL A 94 9.10 -24.03 16.31
C VAL A 94 8.60 -25.45 16.10
N ALA A 95 9.02 -26.39 16.94
CA ALA A 95 8.47 -27.74 16.94
C ALA A 95 7.08 -27.73 17.59
N VAL A 96 6.03 -27.56 16.78
CA VAL A 96 4.65 -27.66 17.26
C VAL A 96 4.30 -29.13 17.44
N ARG A 97 4.29 -29.62 18.68
CA ARG A 97 3.68 -30.93 18.99
C ARG A 97 2.17 -30.76 19.04
N VAL A 98 1.50 -31.04 17.93
CA VAL A 98 0.03 -31.17 17.92
C VAL A 98 -0.31 -32.54 18.49
N ALA A 99 -0.80 -32.57 19.74
CA ALA A 99 -1.48 -33.76 20.23
C ALA A 99 -2.82 -33.88 19.48
N PRO A 100 -3.09 -34.98 18.76
CA PRO A 100 -4.38 -35.14 18.09
C PRO A 100 -5.49 -35.20 19.15
N ARG A 101 -6.37 -34.19 19.15
CA ARG A 101 -7.53 -34.09 20.06
C ARG A 101 -8.80 -34.71 19.48
N TYR A 102 -8.76 -35.29 18.28
CA TYR A 102 -9.93 -35.98 17.75
C TYR A 102 -10.01 -37.40 18.34
N GLY A 103 -11.16 -37.74 18.90
CA GLY A 103 -11.46 -39.11 19.34
C GLY A 103 -11.47 -40.06 18.15
N ARG A 104 -11.16 -41.34 18.39
CA ARG A 104 -11.30 -42.40 17.38
C ARG A 104 -12.73 -42.43 16.86
N VAL A 105 -12.90 -42.26 15.55
CA VAL A 105 -14.20 -42.45 14.87
C VAL A 105 -14.56 -43.93 14.97
N ALA A 106 -15.60 -44.25 15.72
CA ALA A 106 -16.23 -45.57 15.67
C ALA A 106 -17.09 -45.63 14.41
N VAL A 107 -16.73 -46.50 13.47
CA VAL A 107 -17.53 -46.72 12.26
C VAL A 107 -18.79 -47.48 12.66
N GLY A 108 -19.92 -46.78 12.71
CA GLY A 108 -21.23 -47.42 12.85
C GLY A 108 -21.66 -48.02 11.50
N THR A 109 -22.11 -49.27 11.50
CA THR A 109 -22.77 -49.87 10.34
C THR A 109 -24.16 -49.27 10.19
N TYR A 110 -24.43 -48.59 9.07
CA TYR A 110 -25.77 -48.10 8.77
C TYR A 110 -26.63 -49.29 8.29
N ALA A 111 -27.76 -49.53 8.96
CA ALA A 111 -28.81 -50.40 8.45
C ALA A 111 -29.85 -49.49 7.78
N ALA A 112 -29.82 -49.39 6.45
CA ALA A 112 -30.82 -48.62 5.71
C ALA A 112 -32.18 -49.32 5.82
N PRO A 113 -33.26 -48.63 6.23
CA PRO A 113 -34.59 -49.20 6.12
C PRO A 113 -34.95 -49.30 4.63
N LEU A 114 -35.05 -50.53 4.11
CA LEU A 114 -35.61 -50.83 2.80
C LEU A 114 -37.11 -50.49 2.82
N GLY A 115 -37.46 -49.23 2.57
CA GLY A 115 -38.86 -48.80 2.66
C GLY A 115 -39.08 -47.35 2.26
N ALA A 116 -39.13 -47.12 0.96
CA ALA A 116 -39.92 -46.10 0.24
C ALA A 116 -40.12 -44.72 0.90
N LEU A 117 -39.42 -43.69 0.41
CA LEU A 117 -39.95 -42.31 0.50
C LEU A 117 -39.32 -41.29 -0.47
N PHE A 118 -38.74 -41.72 -1.60
CA PHE A 118 -38.45 -40.78 -2.68
C PHE A 118 -38.62 -41.44 -4.05
N ARG A 119 -39.69 -41.06 -4.75
CA ARG A 119 -39.87 -41.32 -6.18
C ARG A 119 -39.79 -39.97 -6.89
N PRO A 120 -38.69 -39.64 -7.58
CA PRO A 120 -38.63 -38.40 -8.34
C PRO A 120 -39.62 -38.46 -9.53
N PRO A 121 -40.26 -37.33 -9.89
CA PRO A 121 -41.16 -37.29 -11.04
C PRO A 121 -40.38 -37.47 -12.35
N LEU A 122 -40.89 -38.32 -13.24
CA LEU A 122 -40.42 -38.41 -14.63
C LEU A 122 -40.83 -37.10 -15.34
N GLY A 123 -39.83 -36.32 -15.76
CA GLY A 123 -40.04 -35.07 -16.47
C GLY A 123 -40.82 -35.27 -17.77
N ALA A 124 -41.79 -34.38 -18.00
CA ALA A 124 -42.43 -34.17 -19.30
C ALA A 124 -41.53 -33.30 -20.19
#